data_AF-A0A2K3LG12-F1
#
_entry.id   AF-A0A2K3LG12-F1
#
_cell.length_a   1.000
_cell.length_b   1.000
_cell.length_c   1.000
_cell.angle_alpha   90.00
_cell.angle_beta   90.00
_cell.angle_gamma   90.00
#
_symmetry.space_group_name_H-M   'P 1'
#
loop_
_entity.id
_entity.type
_entity.pdbx_description
1 polymer ?
#
loop_
_entity_poly.entity_id
_entity_poly.type
_entity_poly.pdbx_seq_one_letter_code
_entity_poly.pdbx_strand_id
1 'polypeptide(L)'
;SLCKYLMVASGRASVFIQREKQKTTIKAWDHAVGMICIHEAGGKVTDWEGIEIDLAADQPSRRIIFPSGGILATNGNLHNQILQIISQTSRV
;
A
#
# COMPACT_ATOMS: atom_id res chain seq x y z
N SER A 1 9.95 -6.98 5.41
CA SER A 1 9.73 -6.63 6.83
C SER A 1 8.62 -5.59 6.97
N LEU A 2 7.70 -5.87 7.89
CA LEU A 2 6.54 -5.06 8.28
C LEU A 2 6.91 -3.78 9.06
N CYS A 3 8.14 -3.65 9.56
CA CYS A 3 8.55 -2.48 10.34
C CYS A 3 8.33 -1.14 9.61
N LYS A 4 8.36 -1.14 8.27
CA LYS A 4 8.09 0.06 7.46
C LYS A 4 6.66 0.58 7.63
N TYR A 5 5.68 -0.32 7.79
CA TYR A 5 4.31 0.05 8.08
C TYR A 5 4.19 0.65 9.48
N LEU A 6 4.86 0.05 10.47
CA LEU A 6 4.88 0.57 11.85
C LEU A 6 5.55 1.94 11.94
N MET A 7 6.57 2.22 11.13
CA MET A 7 7.15 3.57 11.05
C MET A 7 6.11 4.60 10.61
N VAL A 8 5.23 4.25 9.67
CA VAL A 8 4.12 5.13 9.26
C VAL A 8 3.05 5.22 10.33
N ALA A 9 2.56 4.10 10.84
CA ALA A 9 1.50 4.05 11.85
C ALA A 9 1.89 4.76 13.16
N SER A 10 3.16 4.73 13.55
CA SER A 10 3.67 5.44 14.74
C SER A 10 4.04 6.91 14.50
N GLY A 11 3.81 7.44 13.30
CA GLY A 11 4.15 8.83 12.93
C GLY A 11 5.65 9.10 12.78
N ARG A 12 6.50 8.07 12.73
CA ARG A 12 7.96 8.21 12.54
C ARG A 12 8.36 8.35 11.07
N ALA A 13 7.47 8.02 10.15
CA ALA A 13 7.58 8.27 8.72
C ALA A 13 6.21 8.70 8.18
N SER A 14 6.19 9.53 7.14
CA SER A 14 4.91 9.99 6.56
C SER A 14 4.39 9.06 5.46
N VAL A 15 5.29 8.33 4.79
CA VAL A 15 4.99 7.55 3.58
C VAL A 15 5.87 6.30 3.52
N PHE A 16 5.29 5.19 3.08
CA PHE A 16 5.98 4.00 2.60
C PHE A 16 5.47 3.65 1.19
N ILE A 17 6.40 3.43 0.26
CA ILE A 17 6.11 3.14 -1.14
C ILE A 17 6.77 1.82 -1.53
N GLN A 18 6.02 0.92 -2.16
CA GLN A 18 6.54 -0.30 -2.76
C GLN A 18 5.94 -0.53 -4.14
N ARG A 19 6.77 -0.42 -5.18
CA ARG A 19 6.39 -0.74 -6.57
C ARG A 19 6.78 -2.16 -6.94
N GLU A 20 5.82 -2.88 -7.49
CA GLU A 20 6.04 -4.20 -8.04
C GLU A 20 6.87 -4.07 -9.32
N LYS A 21 7.99 -4.80 -9.40
CA LYS A 21 8.73 -4.98 -10.64
C LYS A 21 8.13 -6.18 -11.38
N GLN A 22 8.23 -6.23 -12.71
CA GLN A 22 7.62 -7.26 -13.59
C GLN A 22 7.82 -8.74 -13.17
N LYS A 23 8.79 -9.06 -12.31
CA LYS A 23 9.09 -10.44 -11.86
C LYS A 23 8.80 -10.71 -10.38
N THR A 24 8.34 -9.72 -9.63
CA THR A 24 8.02 -9.87 -8.20
C THR A 24 6.52 -9.91 -8.03
N THR A 25 5.98 -10.85 -7.22
CA THR A 25 4.57 -10.82 -6.83
C THR A 25 4.46 -10.39 -5.37
N ILE A 26 3.57 -9.45 -5.08
CA ILE A 26 3.33 -9.00 -3.71
C ILE A 26 2.36 -9.95 -3.00
N LYS A 27 2.79 -10.58 -1.91
CA LYS A 27 1.99 -11.54 -1.15
C LYS A 27 1.18 -10.86 -0.05
N ALA A 28 -0.06 -11.30 0.14
CA ALA A 28 -0.97 -10.69 1.12
C ALA A 28 -0.41 -10.71 2.56
N TRP A 29 0.23 -11.81 2.99
CA TRP A 29 0.78 -11.93 4.34
C TRP A 29 1.97 -11.00 4.63
N ASP A 30 2.66 -10.51 3.60
CA ASP A 30 3.76 -9.56 3.78
C ASP A 30 3.26 -8.13 4.12
N HIS A 31 1.94 -7.91 4.01
CA HIS A 31 1.32 -6.60 4.03
C HIS A 31 0.11 -6.47 4.94
N ALA A 32 -0.72 -7.51 5.07
CA ALA A 32 -2.00 -7.47 5.77
C ALA A 32 -1.90 -6.87 7.18
N VAL A 33 -0.97 -7.35 8.01
CA VAL A 33 -0.76 -6.84 9.37
C VAL A 33 -0.30 -5.38 9.36
N GLY A 34 0.54 -4.99 8.40
CA GLY A 34 1.01 -3.62 8.29
C GLY A 34 -0.10 -2.65 7.88
N MET A 35 -0.97 -3.09 6.97
CA MET A 35 -2.09 -2.29 6.49
C MET A 35 -3.08 -1.98 7.60
N ILE A 36 -3.50 -2.99 8.38
CA ILE A 36 -4.44 -2.76 9.48
C ILE A 36 -3.85 -1.80 10.52
N CYS A 37 -2.57 -1.92 10.87
CA CYS A 37 -1.92 -0.97 11.78
C CYS A 37 -1.95 0.48 11.26
N ILE A 38 -1.78 0.68 9.95
CA ILE A 38 -1.86 2.03 9.36
C ILE A 38 -3.29 2.56 9.40
N HIS A 39 -4.28 1.74 9.03
CA HIS A 39 -5.68 2.14 9.05
C HIS A 39 -6.14 2.52 10.47
N GLU A 40 -5.83 1.71 11.48
CA GLU A 40 -6.17 1.99 12.88
C GLU A 40 -5.44 3.23 13.44
N ALA A 41 -4.28 3.58 12.88
CA ALA A 41 -3.57 4.82 13.20
C ALA A 41 -4.10 6.05 12.43
N GLY A 42 -5.18 5.92 11.66
CA GLY A 42 -5.76 7.00 10.85
C GLY A 42 -5.04 7.25 9.51
N GLY A 43 -4.12 6.38 9.11
CA GLY A 43 -3.45 6.42 7.83
C GLY A 43 -4.28 5.79 6.69
N LYS A 44 -3.69 5.78 5.50
CA LYS A 44 -4.34 5.24 4.29
C LYS A 44 -3.37 4.38 3.47
N VAL A 45 -3.89 3.27 2.95
CA VAL A 45 -3.18 2.34 2.07
C VAL A 45 -4.00 2.05 0.81
N THR A 46 -3.38 2.18 -0.37
CA THR A 46 -3.98 1.91 -1.68
C THR A 46 -2.94 1.37 -2.66
N ASP A 47 -3.37 1.05 -3.89
CA ASP A 47 -2.49 0.95 -5.05
C ASP A 47 -2.08 2.33 -5.60
N TRP A 48 -1.57 2.36 -6.84
CA TRP A 48 -1.13 3.57 -7.55
C TRP A 48 -2.25 4.45 -8.09
N GLU A 49 -3.44 3.90 -8.24
CA GLU A 49 -4.63 4.59 -8.75
C GLU A 49 -5.52 5.09 -7.60
N GLY A 50 -5.16 4.76 -6.35
CA GLY A 50 -5.93 5.11 -5.16
C GLY A 50 -7.03 4.10 -4.84
N ILE A 51 -7.00 2.93 -5.46
CA ILE A 51 -7.93 1.83 -5.21
C ILE A 51 -7.47 1.09 -3.95
N GLU A 52 -8.42 0.77 -3.08
CA GLU A 52 -8.13 0.01 -1.87
C GLU A 52 -7.59 -1.37 -2.20
N ILE A 53 -6.59 -1.80 -1.42
CA ILE A 53 -6.00 -3.11 -1.58
C ILE A 53 -6.92 -4.16 -0.95
N ASP A 54 -7.47 -5.01 -1.79
CA ASP A 54 -8.23 -6.17 -1.42
C ASP A 54 -7.30 -7.31 -0.93
N LEU A 55 -7.56 -7.72 0.32
CA LEU A 55 -6.89 -8.82 1.01
C LEU A 55 -7.79 -10.06 1.15
N ALA A 56 -9.06 -10.00 0.73
CA ALA A 56 -10.01 -11.12 0.82
C ALA A 56 -9.60 -12.22 -0.19
N ALA A 57 -9.01 -13.35 0.23
CA ALA A 57 -9.45 -14.42 1.13
C ALA A 57 -10.45 -15.41 0.50
N ASP A 58 -11.32 -14.99 -0.43
CA ASP A 58 -12.46 -15.82 -0.87
C ASP A 58 -12.20 -16.65 -2.13
N GLN A 59 -10.95 -16.68 -2.60
CA GLN A 59 -10.52 -17.69 -3.56
C GLN A 59 -9.44 -18.56 -2.92
N PRO A 60 -9.62 -19.90 -2.84
CA PRO A 60 -8.72 -20.84 -2.16
C PRO A 60 -7.23 -20.76 -2.54
N SER A 61 -6.90 -19.97 -3.56
CA SER A 61 -5.58 -19.84 -4.18
C SER A 61 -5.06 -18.40 -4.28
N ARG A 62 -5.82 -17.37 -3.86
CA ARG A 62 -5.39 -15.97 -4.05
C ARG A 62 -4.45 -15.51 -2.92
N ARG A 63 -3.15 -15.70 -3.16
CA ARG A 63 -2.04 -15.33 -2.26
C ARG A 63 -1.46 -13.94 -2.54
N ILE A 64 -1.95 -13.28 -3.60
CA ILE A 64 -1.43 -12.03 -4.14
C ILE A 64 -2.47 -10.95 -3.89
N ILE A 65 -2.03 -9.78 -3.46
CA ILE A 65 -2.90 -8.61 -3.27
C ILE A 65 -3.56 -8.18 -4.59
N PHE A 66 -4.70 -7.52 -4.51
CA PHE A 66 -5.35 -6.91 -5.67
C PHE A 66 -5.82 -5.49 -5.33
N PRO A 67 -5.71 -4.49 -6.21
CA PRO A 67 -5.02 -4.53 -7.50
C PRO A 67 -3.52 -4.87 -7.39
N SER A 68 -2.97 -5.45 -8.46
CA SER A 68 -1.52 -5.70 -8.55
C SER A 68 -0.77 -4.41 -8.90
N GLY A 69 0.54 -4.38 -8.65
CA GLY A 69 1.40 -3.26 -9.07
C GLY A 69 2.12 -2.58 -7.92
N GLY A 70 1.64 -2.66 -6.68
CA GLY A 70 2.33 -2.06 -5.54
C GLY A 70 1.43 -1.68 -4.37
N ILE A 71 2.06 -1.09 -3.36
CA ILE A 71 1.39 -0.50 -2.20
C ILE A 71 1.92 0.92 -1.98
N LEU A 72 0.99 1.85 -1.83
CA LEU A 72 1.19 3.19 -1.32
C LEU A 72 0.56 3.28 0.07
N ALA A 73 1.40 3.45 1.10
CA ALA A 73 0.99 3.59 2.48
C ALA A 73 1.38 4.98 3.01
N THR A 74 0.47 5.68 3.67
CA THR A 74 0.65 7.09 4.07
C THR A 74 -0.02 7.38 5.41
N ASN A 75 0.33 8.51 6.02
CA ASN A 75 -0.36 9.09 7.17
C ASN A 75 -1.78 9.65 6.88
N GLY A 76 -2.37 9.33 5.72
CA GLY A 76 -3.69 9.81 5.31
C GLY A 76 -3.67 11.22 4.69
N ASN A 77 -3.10 12.20 5.39
CA ASN A 77 -3.11 13.61 4.98
C ASN A 77 -2.42 13.87 3.63
N LEU A 78 -1.34 13.14 3.34
CA LEU A 78 -0.55 13.31 2.11
C LEU A 78 -1.03 12.45 0.95
N HIS A 79 -1.99 11.54 1.19
CA HIS A 79 -2.27 10.45 0.27
C HIS A 79 -2.71 10.91 -1.13
N ASN A 80 -3.70 11.79 -1.18
CA ASN A 80 -4.25 12.28 -2.46
C ASN A 80 -3.24 13.15 -3.23
N GLN A 81 -2.43 13.94 -2.53
CA GLN A 81 -1.38 14.76 -3.16
C GLN A 81 -0.32 13.87 -3.82
N ILE A 82 0.07 12.78 -3.15
CA ILE A 82 1.03 11.82 -3.70
C ILE A 82 0.43 11.10 -4.92
N LEU A 83 -0.82 10.67 -4.87
CA LEU A 83 -1.51 10.07 -6.03
C LEU A 83 -1.54 11.04 -7.22
N GLN A 84 -1.82 12.33 -6.99
CA GLN A 84 -1.77 13.35 -8.03
C GLN A 84 -0.38 13.45 -8.67
N ILE A 85 0.68 13.53 -7.86
CA ILE A 85 2.07 13.58 -8.36
C ILE A 85 2.39 12.32 -9.18
N ILE A 86 2.03 11.14 -8.69
CA ILE A 86 2.24 9.87 -9.39
C ILE A 86 1.52 9.87 -10.74
N SER A 87 0.28 10.33 -10.80
CA SER A 87 -0.51 10.40 -12.04
C SER A 87 0.08 11.35 -13.07
N GLN A 88 0.78 12.40 -12.63
CA GLN A 88 1.44 13.38 -13.50
C GLN A 88 2.78 12.85 -14.04
N THR A 89 3.56 12.17 -13.20
CA THR A 89 4.89 11.65 -13.59
C THR A 89 4.81 10.37 -14.41
N SER A 90 3.76 9.56 -14.26
CA SER A 90 3.58 8.30 -15.00
C SER A 90 3.17 8.46 -16.46
N ARG A 91 2.85 9.69 -16.90
CA ARG A 91 2.51 10.03 -18.30
C ARG A 91 3.72 10.40 -19.16
N VAL A 92 4.93 10.18 -18.66
CA VAL A 92 6.22 10.39 -19.34
C VAL A 92 6.92 9.06 -19.48
#